data_AF-A0AAD7C4Z6-F1
#
_entry.id   AF-A0AAD7C4Z6-F1
#
_cell.length_a   1.000
_cell.length_b   1.000
_cell.length_c   1.000
_cell.angle_alpha   90.00
_cell.angle_beta   90.00
_cell.angle_gamma   90.00
#
_symmetry.space_group_name_H-M   'P 1'
#
loop_
_entity.id
_entity.type
_entity.pdbx_description
1 polymer ?
#
loop_
_entity_poly.entity_id
_entity_poly.type
_entity_poly.pdbx_seq_one_letter_code
_entity_poly.pdbx_strand_id
1 'polypeptide(L)'
;MYTNFTSAPTTSFPTNNHAAPLSHKTLQQIDELLQDDVVMQPVGERPTCLVMDTNILLDHLGMLQRFTEDVEKRRLPILLIIPGAVLNELDGLKKNERLGWFARRVSEWILAKLKERNKGQTTSVRGQINSETCKPSGNWRIRQPGEEFGPRGNDELILDCCIYFQKQGYRIALCSADINLTIECKSQGISFIAPKSGRDLARFVLGHDIWQDFAGYEAEYTGNDSAQDDNDMMMDVDGEERVMSVTEKLDSLHNQVVDHFTRLLVELVGRVGGPALEDWYPGAPDGASASRYAPKWKSNKKPYTQWTAAECLEYLNERKRQKPSSPRLDRFLTRRHSVAADGSTSRSGKDWSYADWKNALDALKRVGDDWDEGSIREDLHELACHREAVFGITRV
;
A
#
# COMPACT_ATOMS: atom_id res chain seq x y z
N MET A 1 -17.33 37.53 -60.40
CA MET A 1 -16.87 37.90 -59.05
C MET A 1 -17.57 36.99 -58.05
N TYR A 2 -16.90 35.91 -57.65
CA TYR A 2 -17.36 35.02 -56.58
C TYR A 2 -16.26 35.03 -55.52
N THR A 3 -16.58 35.48 -54.31
CA THR A 3 -15.68 35.48 -53.16
C THR A 3 -15.86 34.21 -52.35
N ASN A 4 -14.80 33.38 -52.30
CA ASN A 4 -14.69 32.21 -51.44
C ASN A 4 -14.42 32.63 -49.99
N PHE A 5 -15.24 32.12 -49.06
CA PHE A 5 -14.91 32.09 -47.63
C PHE A 5 -14.27 30.74 -47.30
N THR A 6 -13.02 30.77 -46.85
CA THR A 6 -12.28 29.62 -46.35
C THR A 6 -12.62 29.41 -44.87
N SER A 7 -13.26 28.30 -44.53
CA SER A 7 -13.46 27.84 -43.15
C SER A 7 -12.24 27.04 -42.68
N ALA A 8 -11.73 27.37 -41.50
CA ALA A 8 -10.68 26.63 -40.81
C ALA A 8 -11.24 25.34 -40.15
N PRO A 9 -10.44 24.27 -40.00
CA PRO A 9 -10.88 23.04 -39.36
C PRO A 9 -10.89 23.19 -37.83
N THR A 10 -12.07 23.07 -37.24
CA THR A 10 -12.28 22.97 -35.79
C THR A 10 -11.84 21.58 -35.32
N THR A 11 -10.71 21.50 -34.63
CA THR A 11 -10.31 20.29 -33.89
C THR A 11 -11.18 20.17 -32.64
N SER A 12 -12.16 19.28 -32.68
CA SER A 12 -12.96 18.91 -31.51
C SER A 12 -12.12 18.05 -30.57
N PHE A 13 -11.82 18.58 -29.39
CA PHE A 13 -11.34 17.79 -28.25
C PHE A 13 -12.45 16.83 -27.80
N PRO A 14 -12.15 15.54 -27.51
CA PRO A 14 -13.15 14.63 -26.98
C PRO A 14 -13.51 15.05 -25.55
N THR A 15 -14.75 15.47 -25.40
CA THR A 15 -15.40 15.81 -24.13
C THR A 15 -15.62 14.57 -23.28
N ASN A 16 -15.13 14.64 -22.04
CA ASN A 16 -15.66 14.01 -20.82
C ASN A 16 -16.28 12.60 -20.96
N ASN A 17 -15.43 11.58 -20.83
CA ASN A 17 -15.87 10.35 -20.18
C ASN A 17 -15.97 10.64 -18.68
N HIS A 18 -17.19 10.63 -18.15
CA HIS A 18 -17.42 10.56 -16.71
C HIS A 18 -16.61 9.39 -16.14
N ALA A 19 -15.63 9.72 -15.29
CA ALA A 19 -14.83 8.75 -14.58
C ALA A 19 -15.75 7.90 -13.70
N ALA A 20 -15.80 6.60 -13.99
CA ALA A 20 -16.29 5.63 -13.01
C ALA A 20 -15.46 5.80 -11.72
N PRO A 21 -16.06 5.67 -10.53
CA PRO A 21 -15.35 5.84 -9.27
C PRO A 21 -14.10 4.96 -9.26
N LEU A 22 -12.93 5.55 -8.96
CA LEU A 22 -11.61 4.90 -9.06
C LEU A 22 -11.55 3.54 -8.35
N SER A 23 -12.37 3.32 -7.32
CA SER A 23 -12.45 2.06 -6.56
C SER A 23 -12.75 0.84 -7.42
N HIS A 24 -13.73 0.93 -8.32
CA HIS A 24 -14.15 -0.19 -9.18
C HIS A 24 -13.09 -0.52 -10.23
N LYS A 25 -12.34 0.49 -10.68
CA LYS A 25 -11.28 0.34 -11.68
C LYS A 25 -10.09 -0.45 -11.11
N THR A 26 -9.73 -0.23 -9.84
CA THR A 26 -8.63 -0.98 -9.19
C THR A 26 -8.97 -2.46 -9.04
N LEU A 27 -10.18 -2.81 -8.59
CA LEU A 27 -10.58 -4.22 -8.43
C LEU A 27 -10.70 -4.93 -9.78
N GLN A 28 -11.25 -4.26 -10.81
CA GLN A 28 -11.27 -4.80 -12.17
C GLN A 28 -9.85 -5.09 -12.70
N GLN A 29 -8.91 -4.17 -12.50
CA GLN A 29 -7.52 -4.39 -12.90
C GLN A 29 -6.88 -5.55 -12.14
N ILE A 30 -7.15 -5.69 -10.83
CA ILE A 30 -6.67 -6.82 -10.06
C ILE A 30 -7.23 -8.13 -10.65
N ASP A 31 -8.53 -8.17 -10.92
CA ASP A 31 -9.20 -9.36 -11.46
C ASP A 31 -8.66 -9.80 -12.82
N GLU A 32 -8.40 -8.86 -13.72
CA GLU A 32 -7.76 -9.12 -15.01
C GLU A 32 -6.36 -9.71 -14.82
N LEU A 33 -5.53 -9.09 -13.97
CA LEU A 33 -4.17 -9.55 -13.73
C LEU A 33 -4.10 -10.93 -13.07
N LEU A 34 -5.07 -11.26 -12.20
CA LEU A 34 -5.15 -12.56 -11.55
C LEU A 34 -5.52 -13.67 -12.53
N GLN A 35 -6.41 -13.41 -13.48
CA GLN A 35 -6.82 -14.42 -14.47
C GLN A 35 -5.67 -14.79 -15.43
N ASP A 36 -4.76 -13.86 -15.68
CA ASP A 36 -3.59 -14.07 -16.52
C ASP A 36 -2.39 -14.71 -15.77
N ASP A 37 -2.50 -14.97 -14.45
CA ASP A 37 -1.42 -15.56 -13.65
C ASP A 37 -1.23 -17.06 -13.99
N VAL A 38 -0.25 -17.35 -14.86
CA VAL A 38 0.12 -18.72 -15.23
C VAL A 38 0.93 -19.35 -14.09
N VAL A 39 0.40 -20.44 -13.51
CA VAL A 39 1.04 -21.19 -12.44
C VAL A 39 2.30 -21.90 -12.96
N MET A 40 3.47 -21.31 -12.76
CA MET A 40 4.74 -22.01 -12.85
C MET A 40 4.93 -22.81 -11.55
N GLN A 41 4.77 -24.14 -11.62
CA GLN A 41 5.10 -25.01 -10.49
C GLN A 41 6.61 -25.00 -10.27
N PRO A 42 7.12 -24.62 -9.07
CA PRO A 42 8.54 -24.67 -8.82
C PRO A 42 9.01 -26.12 -8.79
N VAL A 43 10.12 -26.40 -9.50
CA VAL A 43 10.84 -27.67 -9.43
C VAL A 43 11.70 -27.62 -8.15
N GLY A 44 11.12 -28.02 -7.01
CA GLY A 44 11.79 -27.96 -5.69
C GLY A 44 10.85 -28.14 -4.49
N GLU A 45 11.35 -27.88 -3.27
CA GLU A 45 10.49 -27.77 -2.08
C GLU A 45 9.49 -26.64 -2.27
N ARG A 46 8.22 -26.93 -1.98
CA ARG A 46 7.14 -25.96 -2.13
C ARG A 46 7.29 -24.84 -1.09
N PRO A 47 7.05 -23.58 -1.48
CA PRO A 47 7.14 -22.47 -0.54
C PRO A 47 6.12 -22.62 0.59
N THR A 48 6.42 -22.02 1.74
CA THR A 48 5.42 -21.84 2.79
C THR A 48 4.50 -20.70 2.38
N CYS A 49 3.20 -20.97 2.34
CA CYS A 49 2.19 -19.97 2.02
C CYS A 49 1.64 -19.33 3.29
N LEU A 50 1.72 -18.01 3.34
CA LEU A 50 1.08 -17.18 4.35
C LEU A 50 -0.22 -16.62 3.76
N VAL A 51 -1.37 -17.09 4.24
CA VAL A 51 -2.67 -16.59 3.78
C VAL A 51 -3.04 -15.38 4.62
N MET A 52 -3.26 -14.24 3.97
CA MET A 52 -3.54 -12.97 4.65
C MET A 52 -5.03 -12.82 4.97
N ASP A 53 -5.32 -12.25 6.14
CA ASP A 53 -6.61 -11.68 6.52
C ASP A 53 -6.64 -10.17 6.24
N THR A 54 -7.83 -9.59 6.08
CA THR A 54 -8.06 -8.15 5.86
C THR A 54 -7.52 -7.32 7.01
N ASN A 55 -7.77 -7.71 8.27
CA ASN A 55 -7.32 -6.94 9.43
C ASN A 55 -5.79 -6.87 9.50
N ILE A 56 -5.10 -7.98 9.23
CA ILE A 56 -3.63 -8.00 9.18
C ILE A 56 -3.09 -7.09 8.08
N LEU A 57 -3.75 -7.05 6.92
CA LEU A 57 -3.35 -6.15 5.83
C LEU A 57 -3.58 -4.68 6.18
N LEU A 58 -4.70 -4.35 6.84
CA LEU A 58 -5.01 -2.98 7.25
C LEU A 58 -4.07 -2.51 8.36
N ASP A 59 -3.79 -3.38 9.32
CA ASP A 59 -3.07 -3.01 10.54
C ASP A 59 -1.54 -3.07 10.39
N HIS A 60 -1.04 -3.87 9.44
CA HIS A 60 0.39 -4.17 9.34
C HIS A 60 0.95 -4.05 7.91
N LEU A 61 0.36 -3.21 7.06
CA LEU A 61 0.80 -3.04 5.66
C LEU A 61 2.29 -2.70 5.53
N GLY A 62 2.81 -1.77 6.34
CA GLY A 62 4.21 -1.35 6.25
C GLY A 62 5.20 -2.45 6.68
N MET A 63 4.82 -3.25 7.67
CA MET A 63 5.53 -4.45 8.10
C MET A 63 5.55 -5.49 6.99
N LEU A 64 4.40 -5.77 6.37
CA LEU A 64 4.28 -6.73 5.27
C LEU A 64 5.08 -6.29 4.04
N GLN A 65 5.08 -4.99 3.71
CA GLN A 65 5.88 -4.44 2.61
C GLN A 65 7.37 -4.75 2.80
N ARG A 66 7.93 -4.44 3.96
CA ARG A 66 9.34 -4.71 4.25
C ARG A 66 9.64 -6.19 4.35
N PHE A 67 8.75 -6.96 4.95
CA PHE A 67 8.88 -8.41 5.00
C PHE A 67 8.95 -9.00 3.59
N THR A 68 8.07 -8.58 2.68
CA THR A 68 8.09 -9.05 1.27
C THR A 68 9.36 -8.63 0.53
N GLU A 69 9.85 -7.40 0.74
CA GLU A 69 11.13 -6.93 0.19
C GLU A 69 12.31 -7.80 0.69
N ASP A 70 12.35 -8.12 1.98
CA ASP A 70 13.38 -8.98 2.56
C ASP A 70 13.30 -10.43 2.04
N VAL A 71 12.09 -10.98 1.93
CA VAL A 71 11.84 -12.31 1.33
C VAL A 71 12.34 -12.35 -0.11
N GLU A 72 12.00 -11.34 -0.93
CA GLU A 72 12.38 -11.26 -2.34
C GLU A 72 13.89 -11.08 -2.52
N LYS A 73 14.49 -10.16 -1.76
CA LYS A 73 15.94 -9.89 -1.78
C LYS A 73 16.76 -11.13 -1.43
N ARG A 74 16.27 -11.92 -0.48
CA ARG A 74 16.92 -13.15 0.00
C ARG A 74 16.48 -14.40 -0.75
N ARG A 75 15.51 -14.29 -1.65
CA ARG A 75 14.92 -15.40 -2.42
C ARG A 75 14.44 -16.53 -1.53
N LEU A 76 13.79 -16.18 -0.43
CA LEU A 76 13.27 -17.16 0.53
C LEU A 76 12.01 -17.84 -0.04
N PRO A 77 11.77 -19.13 0.26
CA PRO A 77 10.63 -19.89 -0.25
C PRO A 77 9.36 -19.56 0.54
N ILE A 78 8.94 -18.29 0.52
CA ILE A 78 7.74 -17.79 1.20
C ILE A 78 6.84 -17.11 0.17
N LEU A 79 5.55 -17.41 0.23
CA LEU A 79 4.54 -16.82 -0.65
C LEU A 79 3.39 -16.25 0.19
N LEU A 80 3.11 -14.96 0.07
CA LEU A 80 1.92 -14.33 0.63
C LEU A 80 0.76 -14.52 -0.36
N ILE A 81 -0.29 -15.19 0.10
CA ILE A 81 -1.53 -15.39 -0.63
C ILE A 81 -2.57 -14.41 -0.11
N ILE A 82 -3.13 -13.59 -1.00
CA ILE A 82 -4.28 -12.72 -0.72
C ILE A 82 -5.56 -13.42 -1.17
N PRO A 83 -6.43 -13.85 -0.25
CA PRO A 83 -7.73 -14.41 -0.61
C PRO A 83 -8.58 -13.45 -1.43
N GLY A 84 -9.42 -14.00 -2.30
CA GLY A 84 -10.37 -13.21 -3.07
C GLY A 84 -11.42 -12.50 -2.20
N ALA A 85 -11.82 -13.14 -1.10
CA ALA A 85 -12.74 -12.55 -0.12
C ALA A 85 -12.16 -11.27 0.51
N VAL A 86 -10.88 -11.30 0.87
CA VAL A 86 -10.14 -10.15 1.42
C VAL A 86 -10.09 -8.98 0.43
N LEU A 87 -9.88 -9.26 -0.87
CA LEU A 87 -9.93 -8.21 -1.91
C LEU A 87 -11.31 -7.56 -2.01
N ASN A 88 -12.39 -8.34 -1.88
CA ASN A 88 -13.76 -7.81 -1.89
C ASN A 88 -14.05 -6.97 -0.64
N GLU A 89 -13.57 -7.40 0.53
CA GLU A 89 -13.71 -6.63 1.77
C GLU A 89 -13.00 -5.28 1.69
N LEU A 90 -11.75 -5.29 1.23
CA LEU A 90 -10.97 -4.07 1.03
C LEU A 90 -11.68 -3.09 0.11
N ASP A 91 -12.31 -3.56 -0.98
CA ASP A 91 -13.05 -2.67 -1.87
C ASP A 91 -14.30 -2.06 -1.20
N GLY A 92 -15.00 -2.85 -0.39
CA GLY A 92 -16.11 -2.37 0.44
C GLY A 92 -15.66 -1.29 1.44
N LEU A 93 -14.50 -1.49 2.07
CA LEU A 93 -13.94 -0.59 3.07
C LEU A 93 -13.45 0.74 2.52
N LYS A 94 -13.19 0.87 1.20
CA LYS A 94 -12.81 2.16 0.57
C LYS A 94 -13.83 3.28 0.78
N LYS A 95 -15.10 2.93 1.04
CA LYS A 95 -16.17 3.90 1.32
C LYS A 95 -16.29 4.27 2.80
N ASN A 96 -15.53 3.61 3.67
CA ASN A 96 -15.55 3.85 5.10
C ASN A 96 -14.67 5.06 5.44
N GLU A 97 -15.19 6.05 6.15
CA GLU A 97 -14.44 7.27 6.50
C GLU A 97 -13.21 7.01 7.40
N ARG A 98 -13.19 5.90 8.15
CA ARG A 98 -12.09 5.52 9.05
C ARG A 98 -11.10 4.54 8.45
N LEU A 99 -11.53 3.68 7.54
CA LEU A 99 -10.66 2.62 6.99
C LEU A 99 -10.38 2.81 5.50
N GLY A 100 -11.07 3.75 4.84
CA GLY A 100 -11.01 3.93 3.39
C GLY A 100 -9.62 4.27 2.88
N TRP A 101 -8.89 5.13 3.60
CA TRP A 101 -7.53 5.50 3.25
C TRP A 101 -6.58 4.30 3.34
N PHE A 102 -6.68 3.51 4.41
CA PHE A 102 -5.89 2.29 4.61
C PHE A 102 -6.22 1.22 3.57
N ALA A 103 -7.51 0.96 3.33
CA ALA A 103 -7.98 -0.03 2.37
C ALA A 103 -7.54 0.30 0.93
N ARG A 104 -7.49 1.58 0.55
CA ARG A 104 -6.90 2.02 -0.74
C ARG A 104 -5.41 1.70 -0.81
N ARG A 105 -4.65 2.07 0.22
CA ARG A 105 -3.20 1.81 0.26
C ARG A 105 -2.87 0.33 0.14
N VAL A 106 -3.62 -0.53 0.84
CA VAL A 106 -3.49 -1.98 0.72
C VAL A 106 -3.81 -2.43 -0.71
N SER A 107 -4.95 -2.00 -1.28
CA SER A 107 -5.36 -2.36 -2.64
C SER A 107 -4.32 -1.96 -3.69
N GLU A 108 -3.75 -0.77 -3.57
CA GLU A 108 -2.74 -0.26 -4.50
C GLU A 108 -1.41 -1.00 -4.36
N TRP A 109 -1.02 -1.37 -3.14
CA TRP A 109 0.18 -2.21 -2.92
C TRP A 109 0.01 -3.59 -3.56
N ILE A 110 -1.15 -4.24 -3.34
CA ILE A 110 -1.44 -5.54 -3.97
C ILE A 110 -1.42 -5.40 -5.50
N LEU A 111 -2.07 -4.39 -6.05
CA LEU A 111 -2.09 -4.14 -7.50
C LEU A 111 -0.66 -3.94 -8.05
N ALA A 112 0.20 -3.20 -7.34
CA ALA A 112 1.60 -3.01 -7.74
C ALA A 112 2.35 -4.35 -7.80
N LYS A 113 2.20 -5.19 -6.76
CA LYS A 113 2.82 -6.53 -6.72
C LYS A 113 2.32 -7.47 -7.81
N LEU A 114 1.03 -7.43 -8.15
CA LEU A 114 0.49 -8.22 -9.25
C LEU A 114 1.01 -7.74 -10.62
N LYS A 115 1.18 -6.43 -10.81
CA LYS A 115 1.79 -5.87 -12.04
C LYS A 115 3.25 -6.28 -12.18
N GLU A 116 4.02 -6.28 -11.09
CA GLU A 116 5.41 -6.77 -11.07
C GLU A 116 5.46 -8.24 -11.54
N ARG A 117 4.56 -9.07 -10.99
CA ARG A 117 4.43 -10.48 -11.37
C ARG A 117 4.16 -10.69 -12.86
N ASN A 118 3.18 -9.98 -13.41
CA ASN A 118 2.80 -10.11 -14.82
C ASN A 118 3.89 -9.60 -15.77
N LYS A 119 4.78 -8.73 -15.30
CA LYS A 119 6.01 -8.33 -16.01
C LYS A 119 7.14 -9.37 -15.90
N GLY A 120 6.88 -10.54 -15.30
CA GLY A 120 7.85 -11.60 -15.10
C GLY A 120 8.81 -11.37 -13.93
N GLN A 121 8.55 -10.40 -13.05
CA GLN A 121 9.39 -10.18 -11.87
C GLN A 121 9.05 -11.21 -10.79
N THR A 122 10.07 -11.68 -10.08
CA THR A 122 9.89 -12.59 -8.94
C THR A 122 9.34 -11.82 -7.75
N THR A 123 8.03 -11.95 -7.52
CA THR A 123 7.35 -11.40 -6.34
C THR A 123 6.97 -12.50 -5.36
N SER A 124 7.02 -12.15 -4.07
CA SER A 124 6.57 -13.00 -2.96
C SER A 124 5.08 -12.86 -2.66
N VAL A 125 4.34 -12.04 -3.43
CA VAL A 125 2.90 -11.77 -3.21
C VAL A 125 2.08 -12.28 -4.40
N ARG A 126 0.94 -12.90 -4.11
CA ARG A 126 0.02 -13.45 -5.09
C ARG A 126 -1.42 -13.35 -4.60
N GLY A 127 -2.38 -13.08 -5.50
CA GLY A 127 -3.80 -13.20 -5.18
C GLY A 127 -4.36 -14.56 -5.59
N GLN A 128 -5.44 -14.98 -4.93
CA GLN A 128 -6.20 -16.18 -5.25
C GLN A 128 -6.99 -15.98 -6.56
N ILE A 129 -6.83 -16.89 -7.53
CA ILE A 129 -7.65 -16.86 -8.75
C ILE A 129 -9.00 -17.55 -8.49
N ASN A 130 -10.00 -17.30 -9.36
CA ASN A 130 -11.38 -17.79 -9.16
C ASN A 130 -11.48 -19.31 -8.97
N SER A 131 -10.69 -20.07 -9.74
CA SER A 131 -10.70 -21.54 -9.72
C SER A 131 -9.91 -22.17 -8.57
N GLU A 132 -9.21 -21.37 -7.75
CA GLU A 132 -8.46 -21.85 -6.59
C GLU A 132 -9.35 -21.96 -5.37
N THR A 133 -10.27 -22.92 -5.38
CA THR A 133 -11.28 -23.09 -4.34
C THR A 133 -11.60 -24.56 -4.11
N CYS A 134 -12.07 -24.92 -2.92
CA CYS A 134 -12.65 -26.25 -2.66
C CYS A 134 -14.16 -26.31 -2.96
N LYS A 135 -14.79 -25.18 -3.34
CA LYS A 135 -16.22 -25.14 -3.64
C LYS A 135 -16.56 -26.02 -4.84
N PRO A 136 -17.67 -26.78 -4.80
CA PRO A 136 -18.17 -27.56 -5.93
C PRO A 136 -18.37 -26.76 -7.24
N SER A 137 -18.66 -25.46 -7.14
CA SER A 137 -18.81 -24.56 -8.28
C SER A 137 -17.53 -24.37 -9.08
N GLY A 138 -16.36 -24.69 -8.52
CA GLY A 138 -15.06 -24.39 -9.09
C GLY A 138 -14.78 -22.88 -9.20
N ASN A 139 -15.56 -22.06 -8.48
CA ASN A 139 -15.39 -20.62 -8.43
C ASN A 139 -15.76 -20.08 -7.05
N TRP A 140 -14.79 -19.50 -6.33
CA TRP A 140 -15.00 -19.02 -4.96
C TRP A 140 -16.07 -17.92 -4.88
N ARG A 141 -16.28 -17.15 -5.96
CA ARG A 141 -17.29 -16.06 -6.04
C ARG A 141 -18.71 -16.57 -6.17
N ILE A 142 -18.90 -17.77 -6.72
CA ILE A 142 -20.23 -18.32 -6.93
C ILE A 142 -20.74 -18.82 -5.59
N ARG A 143 -21.80 -18.19 -5.10
CA ARG A 143 -22.49 -18.58 -3.87
C ARG A 143 -23.36 -19.79 -4.08
N GLN A 144 -23.39 -20.68 -3.10
CA GLN A 144 -24.25 -21.86 -3.11
C GLN A 144 -25.49 -21.66 -2.23
N PRO A 145 -26.60 -22.34 -2.55
CA PRO A 145 -27.78 -22.31 -1.69
C PRO A 145 -27.45 -22.79 -0.28
N GLY A 146 -27.66 -21.93 0.72
CA GLY A 146 -27.39 -22.24 2.14
C GLY A 146 -26.11 -21.64 2.72
N GLU A 147 -25.27 -20.98 1.91
CA GLU A 147 -24.12 -20.21 2.42
C GLU A 147 -24.59 -18.95 3.18
N GLU A 148 -24.00 -18.69 4.35
CA GLU A 148 -24.35 -17.53 5.18
C GLU A 148 -23.96 -16.21 4.50
N PHE A 149 -24.82 -15.19 4.66
CA PHE A 149 -24.49 -13.81 4.27
C PHE A 149 -23.84 -13.10 5.46
N GLY A 150 -22.62 -12.58 5.28
CA GLY A 150 -21.99 -11.70 6.26
C GLY A 150 -20.52 -12.04 6.55
N PRO A 151 -19.94 -11.51 7.63
CA PRO A 151 -18.53 -11.71 8.01
C PRO A 151 -18.13 -13.19 8.09
N ARG A 152 -19.01 -14.02 8.67
CA ARG A 152 -18.82 -15.49 8.72
C ARG A 152 -18.64 -16.11 7.34
N GLY A 153 -19.38 -15.63 6.33
CA GLY A 153 -19.23 -16.10 4.96
C GLY A 153 -17.89 -15.69 4.31
N ASN A 154 -17.26 -14.61 4.76
CA ASN A 154 -15.93 -14.23 4.29
C ASN A 154 -14.84 -15.03 5.01
N ASP A 155 -14.98 -15.27 6.31
CA ASP A 155 -14.11 -16.16 7.10
C ASP A 155 -14.09 -17.58 6.50
N GLU A 156 -15.27 -18.11 6.13
CA GLU A 156 -15.40 -19.38 5.43
C GLU A 156 -14.64 -19.41 4.09
N LEU A 157 -14.64 -18.29 3.34
CA LEU A 157 -13.91 -18.18 2.07
C LEU A 157 -12.39 -18.06 2.28
N ILE A 158 -11.95 -17.41 3.36
CA ILE A 158 -10.53 -17.36 3.75
C ILE A 158 -10.07 -18.77 4.15
N LEU A 159 -10.89 -19.50 4.91
CA LEU A 159 -10.62 -20.88 5.28
C LEU A 159 -10.59 -21.80 4.03
N ASP A 160 -11.54 -21.65 3.10
CA ASP A 160 -11.56 -22.38 1.82
C ASP A 160 -10.28 -22.18 1.03
N CYS A 161 -9.78 -20.94 0.96
CA CYS A 161 -8.50 -20.60 0.36
C CYS A 161 -7.35 -21.36 1.04
N CYS A 162 -7.29 -21.35 2.37
CA CYS A 162 -6.26 -22.07 3.12
C CYS A 162 -6.30 -23.58 2.83
N ILE A 163 -7.49 -24.20 2.89
CA ILE A 163 -7.68 -25.64 2.62
C ILE A 163 -7.31 -25.98 1.18
N TYR A 164 -7.65 -25.12 0.21
CA TYR A 164 -7.31 -25.35 -1.19
C TYR A 164 -5.79 -25.50 -1.37
N PHE A 165 -5.01 -24.51 -0.92
CA PHE A 165 -3.56 -24.56 -1.06
C PHE A 165 -2.92 -25.68 -0.21
N GLN A 166 -3.50 -26.02 0.94
CA GLN A 166 -3.07 -27.17 1.72
C GLN A 166 -3.23 -28.48 0.93
N LYS A 167 -4.39 -28.69 0.28
CA LYS A 167 -4.65 -29.85 -0.59
C LYS A 167 -3.75 -29.88 -1.82
N GLN A 168 -3.32 -28.72 -2.32
CA GLN A 168 -2.31 -28.67 -3.36
C GLN A 168 -0.93 -29.11 -2.88
N GLY A 169 -0.69 -29.24 -1.56
CA GLY A 169 0.58 -29.70 -0.98
C GLY A 169 1.50 -28.59 -0.49
N TYR A 170 1.01 -27.36 -0.34
CA TYR A 170 1.76 -26.27 0.29
C TYR A 170 1.71 -26.37 1.81
N ARG A 171 2.76 -25.90 2.49
CA ARG A 171 2.71 -25.64 3.93
C ARG A 171 1.96 -24.33 4.15
N ILE A 172 0.83 -24.37 4.86
CA ILE A 172 -0.05 -23.20 5.04
C ILE A 172 0.04 -22.65 6.46
N ALA A 173 0.07 -21.33 6.55
CA ALA A 173 -0.22 -20.61 7.77
C ALA A 173 -1.18 -19.44 7.51
N LEU A 174 -2.23 -19.34 8.32
CA LEU A 174 -3.11 -18.17 8.32
C LEU A 174 -2.44 -17.03 9.10
N CYS A 175 -2.44 -15.83 8.54
CA CYS A 175 -2.10 -14.62 9.26
C CYS A 175 -3.39 -13.90 9.65
N SER A 176 -3.81 -14.06 10.91
CA SER A 176 -5.02 -13.45 11.46
C SER A 176 -4.90 -13.29 12.97
N ALA A 177 -5.57 -12.27 13.50
CA ALA A 177 -5.79 -12.06 14.94
C ALA A 177 -7.23 -12.43 15.37
N ASP A 178 -8.10 -12.83 14.45
CA ASP A 178 -9.49 -13.21 14.77
C ASP A 178 -9.53 -14.60 15.43
N ILE A 179 -10.05 -14.65 16.66
CA ILE A 179 -10.12 -15.87 17.46
C ILE A 179 -11.02 -16.93 16.80
N ASN A 180 -12.14 -16.54 16.19
CA ASN A 180 -13.07 -17.48 15.58
C ASN A 180 -12.44 -18.13 14.35
N LEU A 181 -11.90 -17.31 13.44
CA LEU A 181 -11.24 -17.80 12.23
C LEU A 181 -10.02 -18.69 12.55
N THR A 182 -9.26 -18.34 13.59
CA THR A 182 -8.10 -19.14 14.03
C THR A 182 -8.50 -20.47 14.67
N ILE A 183 -9.60 -20.52 15.44
CA ILE A 183 -10.17 -21.77 15.97
C ILE A 183 -10.59 -22.69 14.82
N GLU A 184 -11.29 -22.17 13.82
CA GLU A 184 -11.73 -22.93 12.67
C GLU A 184 -10.55 -23.46 11.85
N CYS A 185 -9.54 -22.63 11.56
CA CYS A 185 -8.31 -23.06 10.89
C CYS A 185 -7.58 -24.17 11.66
N LYS A 186 -7.47 -24.04 12.98
CA LYS A 186 -6.81 -25.05 13.82
C LYS A 186 -7.55 -26.38 13.78
N SER A 187 -8.88 -26.38 13.70
CA SER A 187 -9.69 -27.60 13.55
C SER A 187 -9.39 -28.36 12.25
N GLN A 188 -8.93 -27.64 11.21
CA GLN A 188 -8.51 -28.19 9.92
C GLN A 188 -7.00 -28.54 9.87
N GLY A 189 -6.30 -28.44 11.00
CA GLY A 189 -4.86 -28.68 11.08
C GLY A 189 -4.00 -27.60 10.42
N ILE A 190 -4.55 -26.39 10.25
CA ILE A 190 -3.87 -25.25 9.65
C ILE A 190 -3.25 -24.41 10.77
N SER A 191 -1.96 -24.10 10.63
CA SER A 191 -1.26 -23.25 11.58
C SER A 191 -1.65 -21.79 11.41
N PHE A 192 -1.56 -20.98 12.46
CA PHE A 192 -1.86 -19.54 12.37
C PHE A 192 -0.86 -18.69 13.16
N ILE A 193 -0.77 -17.43 12.80
CA ILE A 193 0.03 -16.41 13.47
C ILE A 193 -0.71 -15.06 13.45
N ALA A 194 -0.71 -14.35 14.57
CA ALA A 194 -1.04 -12.94 14.66
C ALA A 194 0.28 -12.15 14.72
N PRO A 195 0.85 -11.73 13.58
CA PRO A 195 2.19 -11.18 13.56
C PRO A 195 2.24 -9.77 14.15
N LYS A 196 3.17 -9.53 15.06
CA LYS A 196 3.46 -8.17 15.55
C LYS A 196 4.62 -7.52 14.77
N SER A 197 5.47 -8.33 14.13
CA SER A 197 6.63 -7.87 13.38
C SER A 197 6.99 -8.82 12.23
N GLY A 198 7.77 -8.31 11.27
CA GLY A 198 8.32 -9.14 10.18
C GLY A 198 9.24 -10.23 10.72
N ARG A 199 9.90 -9.96 11.85
CA ARG A 199 10.67 -10.95 12.60
C ARG A 199 9.83 -12.10 13.14
N ASP A 200 8.61 -11.84 13.62
CA ASP A 200 7.72 -12.90 14.12
C ASP A 200 7.28 -13.81 12.97
N LEU A 201 6.91 -13.22 11.83
CA LEU A 201 6.62 -13.98 10.60
C LEU A 201 7.82 -14.82 10.16
N ALA A 202 9.01 -14.22 10.10
CA ALA A 202 10.22 -14.91 9.70
C ALA A 202 10.55 -16.06 10.67
N ARG A 203 10.46 -15.84 11.98
CA ARG A 203 10.71 -16.87 13.00
C ARG A 203 9.73 -18.03 12.88
N PHE A 204 8.46 -17.72 12.66
CA PHE A 204 7.40 -18.72 12.52
C PHE A 204 7.58 -19.59 11.27
N VAL A 205 7.95 -18.99 10.14
CA VAL A 205 8.07 -19.70 8.86
C VAL A 205 9.44 -20.40 8.71
N LEU A 206 10.53 -19.68 9.00
CA LEU A 206 11.90 -20.09 8.68
C LEU A 206 12.62 -20.80 9.85
N GLY A 207 12.07 -20.78 11.06
CA GLY A 207 12.74 -21.35 12.23
C GLY A 207 13.89 -20.48 12.75
N HIS A 208 14.91 -21.09 13.35
CA HIS A 208 15.69 -20.43 14.43
C HIS A 208 16.88 -19.53 14.02
N ASP A 209 17.26 -19.41 12.75
CA ASP A 209 18.58 -18.81 12.41
C ASP A 209 18.56 -17.60 11.45
N ILE A 210 17.49 -17.37 10.68
CA ILE A 210 17.47 -16.33 9.61
C ILE A 210 16.68 -15.07 10.00
N TRP A 211 15.88 -15.13 11.06
CA TRP A 211 14.93 -14.07 11.44
C TRP A 211 15.57 -12.81 12.04
N GLN A 212 16.83 -12.87 12.48
CA GLN A 212 17.48 -11.75 13.17
C GLN A 212 17.66 -10.52 12.27
N ASP A 213 17.82 -10.76 10.97
CA ASP A 213 18.01 -9.71 9.98
C ASP A 213 16.70 -9.03 9.55
N PHE A 214 15.54 -9.59 9.91
CA PHE A 214 14.25 -8.99 9.62
C PHE A 214 13.97 -7.85 10.60
N ALA A 215 13.24 -6.84 10.09
CA ALA A 215 12.78 -5.71 10.88
C ALA A 215 12.00 -6.19 12.12
N GLY A 216 12.31 -5.58 13.27
CA GLY A 216 11.61 -5.83 14.53
C GLY A 216 10.22 -5.20 14.58
N TYR A 217 9.62 -5.18 15.77
CA TYR A 217 8.33 -4.53 16.00
C TYR A 217 8.38 -3.04 15.67
N GLU A 218 7.43 -2.60 14.85
CA GLU A 218 7.17 -1.20 14.61
C GLU A 218 5.66 -0.96 14.67
N ALA A 219 5.27 0.03 15.46
CA ALA A 219 3.88 0.35 15.67
C ALA A 219 3.30 1.11 14.46
N GLU A 220 2.26 0.56 13.84
CA GLU A 220 1.53 1.17 12.74
C GLU A 220 0.24 1.80 13.24
N TYR A 221 -0.07 3.01 12.79
CA TYR A 221 -1.37 3.63 13.03
C TYR A 221 -2.37 3.10 12.00
N THR A 222 -3.53 2.63 12.45
CA THR A 222 -4.45 1.85 11.59
C THR A 222 -5.87 2.43 11.53
N GLY A 223 -6.10 3.57 12.19
CA GLY A 223 -7.40 4.25 12.23
C GLY A 223 -8.49 3.52 13.03
N ASN A 224 -8.24 2.28 13.47
CA ASN A 224 -9.17 1.44 14.20
C ASN A 224 -9.12 1.62 15.72
N ASP A 225 -8.43 2.65 16.22
CA ASP A 225 -8.25 2.99 17.64
C ASP A 225 -9.53 3.52 18.31
N SER A 226 -10.68 2.92 18.03
CA SER A 226 -11.80 2.99 18.96
C SER A 226 -11.29 2.34 20.25
N ALA A 227 -11.43 3.03 21.38
CA ALA A 227 -11.37 2.39 22.69
C ALA A 227 -12.17 1.08 22.58
N GLN A 228 -11.50 -0.05 22.76
CA GLN A 228 -12.18 -1.29 23.09
C GLN A 228 -13.19 -0.93 24.17
N ASP A 229 -14.46 -1.07 23.84
CA ASP A 229 -15.55 -1.00 24.80
C ASP A 229 -15.19 -2.01 25.89
N ASP A 230 -15.00 -1.54 27.12
CA ASP A 230 -14.50 -2.26 28.32
C ASP A 230 -15.41 -3.42 28.76
N ASN A 231 -16.21 -4.01 27.87
CA ASN A 231 -17.25 -4.98 28.17
C ASN A 231 -16.92 -6.42 27.76
N ASP A 232 -15.74 -6.72 27.18
CA ASP A 232 -15.35 -8.11 26.98
C ASP A 232 -14.44 -8.60 28.12
N MET A 233 -15.10 -8.96 29.22
CA MET A 233 -14.49 -9.63 30.36
C MET A 233 -14.02 -11.05 29.97
N MET A 234 -12.76 -11.22 29.54
CA MET A 234 -12.14 -12.55 29.48
C MET A 234 -10.62 -12.53 29.73
N MET A 235 -10.24 -13.26 30.80
CA MET A 235 -8.97 -13.85 31.22
C MET A 235 -7.61 -13.27 30.76
N ASP A 236 -6.77 -13.04 31.78
CA ASP A 236 -5.32 -12.84 31.72
C ASP A 236 -4.61 -13.78 30.74
N VAL A 237 -4.22 -13.23 29.59
CA VAL A 237 -3.06 -13.71 28.83
C VAL A 237 -2.01 -12.62 28.97
N ASP A 238 -0.85 -12.97 29.52
CA ASP A 238 0.32 -12.10 29.79
C ASP A 238 0.96 -11.52 28.51
N GLY A 239 0.17 -10.93 27.62
CA GLY A 239 0.61 -10.13 26.51
C GLY A 239 0.18 -8.70 26.75
N GLU A 240 1.01 -7.91 27.43
CA GLU A 240 0.81 -6.45 27.54
C GLU A 240 0.61 -5.88 26.13
N GLU A 241 -0.64 -5.61 25.77
CA GLU A 241 -1.01 -4.95 24.54
C GLU A 241 -0.57 -3.49 24.70
N ARG A 242 0.60 -3.18 24.14
CA ARG A 242 1.19 -1.85 24.24
C ARG A 242 0.30 -0.86 23.51
N VAL A 243 -0.57 -0.18 24.25
CA VAL A 243 -1.36 0.93 23.74
C VAL A 243 -0.40 2.00 23.24
N MET A 244 -0.45 2.30 21.93
CA MET A 244 0.38 3.34 21.34
C MET A 244 0.09 4.68 22.01
N SER A 245 1.14 5.38 22.44
CA SER A 245 1.02 6.78 22.85
C SER A 245 0.58 7.64 21.67
N VAL A 246 -0.12 8.75 21.94
CA VAL A 246 -0.53 9.73 20.91
C VAL A 246 0.66 10.20 20.07
N THR A 247 1.82 10.36 20.68
CA THR A 247 3.07 10.72 19.98
C THR A 247 3.54 9.64 19.02
N GLU A 248 3.41 8.36 19.39
CA GLU A 248 3.75 7.24 18.50
C GLU A 248 2.74 7.15 17.34
N LYS A 249 1.46 7.44 17.58
CA LYS A 249 0.42 7.50 16.52
C LYS A 249 0.70 8.61 15.50
N LEU A 250 1.11 9.79 15.96
CA LEU A 250 1.50 10.89 15.08
C LEU A 250 2.75 10.56 14.25
N ASP A 251 3.77 9.97 14.87
CA ASP A 251 4.98 9.56 14.17
C ASP A 251 4.68 8.50 13.11
N SER A 252 3.84 7.51 13.45
CA SER A 252 3.44 6.44 12.55
C SER A 252 2.60 6.95 11.38
N LEU A 253 1.57 7.75 11.66
CA LEU A 253 0.75 8.40 10.63
C LEU A 253 1.60 9.28 9.72
N HIS A 254 2.58 10.01 10.26
CA HIS A 254 3.49 10.83 9.46
C HIS A 254 4.32 10.00 8.48
N ASN A 255 4.96 8.93 8.95
CA ASN A 255 5.75 8.05 8.08
C ASN A 255 4.88 7.46 6.95
N GLN A 256 3.67 7.03 7.29
CA GLN A 256 2.71 6.51 6.33
C GLN A 256 2.29 7.54 5.27
N VAL A 257 2.09 8.80 5.68
CA VAL A 257 1.84 9.93 4.76
C VAL A 257 3.06 10.18 3.87
N VAL A 258 4.27 10.17 4.44
CA VAL A 258 5.50 10.33 3.66
C VAL A 258 5.60 9.24 2.58
N ASP A 259 5.43 7.98 2.95
CA ASP A 259 5.57 6.86 2.02
C ASP A 259 4.52 6.88 0.91
N HIS A 260 3.26 7.10 1.30
CA HIS A 260 2.14 7.12 0.37
C HIS A 260 2.27 8.25 -0.66
N PHE A 261 2.44 9.49 -0.19
CA PHE A 261 2.51 10.63 -1.10
C PHE A 261 3.81 10.68 -1.89
N THR A 262 4.92 10.11 -1.37
CA THR A 262 6.13 9.95 -2.18
C THR A 262 5.86 9.09 -3.40
N ARG A 263 5.18 7.96 -3.23
CA ARG A 263 4.82 7.07 -4.35
C ARG A 263 3.90 7.76 -5.37
N LEU A 264 2.85 8.44 -4.90
CA LEU A 264 1.94 9.19 -5.80
C LEU A 264 2.69 10.30 -6.57
N LEU A 265 3.64 10.98 -5.92
CA LEU A 265 4.48 11.98 -6.57
C LEU A 265 5.39 11.34 -7.63
N VAL A 266 5.97 10.16 -7.38
CA VAL A 266 6.77 9.42 -8.37
C VAL A 266 5.93 9.04 -9.59
N GLU A 267 4.70 8.55 -9.38
CA GLU A 267 3.78 8.22 -10.48
C GLU A 267 3.36 9.45 -11.29
N LEU A 268 3.11 10.56 -10.61
CA LEU A 268 2.82 11.84 -11.25
C LEU A 268 4.02 12.32 -12.08
N VAL A 269 5.23 12.23 -11.54
CA VAL A 269 6.47 12.56 -12.26
C VAL A 269 6.63 11.70 -13.52
N GLY A 270 6.39 10.39 -13.43
CA GLY A 270 6.43 9.49 -14.58
C GLY A 270 5.47 9.92 -15.68
N ARG A 271 4.22 10.26 -15.34
CA ARG A 271 3.22 10.77 -16.30
C ARG A 271 3.59 12.12 -16.92
N VAL A 272 4.09 13.05 -16.10
CA VAL A 272 4.46 14.41 -16.54
C VAL A 272 5.75 14.39 -17.38
N GLY A 273 6.69 13.52 -17.03
CA GLY A 273 7.94 13.33 -17.75
C GLY A 273 7.79 12.58 -19.05
N GLY A 274 6.89 11.61 -19.10
CA GLY A 274 6.69 10.75 -20.26
C GLY A 274 7.97 9.99 -20.65
N PRO A 275 8.13 9.63 -21.93
CA PRO A 275 9.26 8.82 -22.41
C PRO A 275 10.64 9.47 -22.15
N ALA A 276 10.71 10.80 -22.13
CA ALA A 276 11.95 11.54 -21.88
C ALA A 276 12.59 11.21 -20.52
N LEU A 277 11.80 10.74 -19.57
CA LEU A 277 12.25 10.35 -18.23
C LEU A 277 12.54 8.84 -18.11
N GLU A 278 11.98 8.04 -19.02
CA GLU A 278 12.27 6.59 -19.16
C GLU A 278 13.59 6.37 -19.93
N ASP A 279 13.85 7.20 -20.95
CA ASP A 279 15.09 7.19 -21.72
C ASP A 279 16.28 7.78 -20.94
N TRP A 280 16.01 8.42 -19.80
CA TRP A 280 17.03 8.96 -18.92
C TRP A 280 17.73 7.80 -18.19
N TYR A 281 18.75 7.24 -18.84
CA TYR A 281 19.56 6.15 -18.31
C TYR A 281 20.72 6.68 -17.45
N PRO A 282 20.97 6.09 -16.26
CA PRO A 282 22.13 6.37 -15.39
C PRO A 282 23.53 6.19 -15.99
N GLY A 283 23.64 5.83 -17.28
CA GLY A 283 24.88 5.45 -17.95
C GLY A 283 25.16 6.20 -19.25
N ALA A 284 24.43 7.29 -19.54
CA ALA A 284 24.82 8.16 -20.65
C ALA A 284 26.27 8.65 -20.43
N PRO A 285 27.17 8.53 -21.42
CA PRO A 285 28.59 8.81 -21.24
C PRO A 285 28.79 10.23 -20.74
N ASP A 286 29.50 10.34 -19.60
CA ASP A 286 29.90 11.57 -18.92
C ASP A 286 30.33 12.63 -19.94
N GLY A 287 29.48 13.65 -20.15
CA GLY A 287 29.76 14.74 -21.09
C GLY A 287 29.61 16.14 -20.50
N ALA A 288 28.91 16.29 -19.38
CA ALA A 288 28.80 17.59 -18.74
C ALA A 288 28.81 17.40 -17.23
N SER A 289 29.87 17.89 -16.58
CA SER A 289 29.85 18.15 -15.14
C SER A 289 28.62 19.01 -14.87
N ALA A 290 27.54 18.40 -14.38
CA ALA A 290 26.34 19.13 -14.02
C ALA A 290 26.77 20.22 -13.05
N SER A 291 26.43 21.47 -13.39
CA SER A 291 26.75 22.62 -12.56
C SER A 291 26.36 22.33 -11.12
N ARG A 292 27.13 22.81 -10.13
CA ARG A 292 26.76 22.71 -8.71
C ARG A 292 25.38 23.30 -8.38
N TYR A 293 24.83 24.09 -9.30
CA TYR A 293 23.52 24.73 -9.24
C TYR A 293 22.44 24.01 -10.07
N ALA A 294 22.78 22.90 -10.72
CA ALA A 294 21.80 22.10 -11.42
C ALA A 294 20.81 21.51 -10.39
N PRO A 295 19.51 21.43 -10.73
CA PRO A 295 18.51 20.73 -9.94
C PRO A 295 19.01 19.34 -9.54
N LYS A 296 18.73 18.92 -8.30
CA LYS A 296 19.27 17.67 -7.76
C LYS A 296 18.83 16.48 -8.58
N TRP A 297 17.60 16.49 -9.07
CA TRP A 297 17.07 15.44 -9.93
C TRP A 297 17.89 15.25 -11.23
N LYS A 298 18.52 16.31 -11.78
CA LYS A 298 19.41 16.21 -12.96
C LYS A 298 20.79 15.66 -12.62
N SER A 299 21.23 15.86 -11.38
CA SER A 299 22.54 15.38 -10.89
C SER A 299 22.47 13.96 -10.32
N ASN A 300 21.27 13.49 -9.98
CA ASN A 300 21.08 12.14 -9.48
C ASN A 300 21.39 11.15 -10.61
N LYS A 301 21.90 9.97 -10.27
CA LYS A 301 22.09 8.86 -11.23
C LYS A 301 21.06 7.75 -11.00
N LYS A 302 20.06 7.97 -10.14
CA LYS A 302 19.05 6.98 -9.79
C LYS A 302 17.82 7.14 -10.68
N PRO A 303 17.23 6.04 -11.18
CA PRO A 303 15.99 6.10 -11.95
C PRO A 303 14.90 6.81 -11.15
N TYR A 304 13.97 7.48 -11.84
CA TYR A 304 12.94 8.29 -11.18
C TYR A 304 12.00 7.52 -10.26
N THR A 305 11.88 6.22 -10.50
CA THR A 305 11.15 5.29 -9.64
C THR A 305 11.73 5.20 -8.22
N GLN A 306 12.98 5.65 -8.03
CA GLN A 306 13.69 5.71 -6.75
C GLN A 306 13.87 7.14 -6.22
N TRP A 307 13.20 8.12 -6.83
CA TRP A 307 13.29 9.50 -6.36
C TRP A 307 12.56 9.68 -5.03
N THR A 308 13.12 10.57 -4.22
CA THR A 308 12.50 11.06 -2.98
C THR A 308 11.42 12.09 -3.30
N ALA A 309 10.50 12.33 -2.36
CA ALA A 309 9.49 13.38 -2.49
C ALA A 309 10.11 14.75 -2.80
N ALA A 310 11.29 15.06 -2.23
CA ALA A 310 12.00 16.31 -2.50
C ALA A 310 12.43 16.44 -3.97
N GLU A 311 12.95 15.36 -4.56
CA GLU A 311 13.36 15.33 -5.97
C GLU A 311 12.14 15.40 -6.91
N CYS A 312 11.06 14.68 -6.58
CA CYS A 312 9.81 14.76 -7.33
C CYS A 312 9.24 16.19 -7.31
N LEU A 313 9.19 16.84 -6.15
CA LEU A 313 8.69 18.20 -6.01
C LEU A 313 9.59 19.22 -6.72
N GLU A 314 10.90 19.05 -6.68
CA GLU A 314 11.83 19.91 -7.43
C GLU A 314 11.58 19.82 -8.94
N TYR A 315 11.44 18.61 -9.47
CA TYR A 315 11.11 18.36 -10.87
C TYR A 315 9.76 18.97 -11.29
N LEU A 316 8.72 18.75 -10.49
CA LEU A 316 7.38 19.29 -10.76
C LEU A 316 7.39 20.84 -10.69
N ASN A 317 8.13 21.42 -9.73
CA ASN A 317 8.26 22.88 -9.59
C ASN A 317 8.97 23.55 -10.77
N GLU A 318 9.93 22.88 -11.40
CA GLU A 318 10.61 23.38 -12.61
C GLU A 318 9.62 23.52 -13.78
N ARG A 319 8.62 22.64 -13.86
CA ARG A 319 7.58 22.67 -14.91
C ARG A 319 6.40 23.56 -14.58
N LYS A 320 5.94 23.53 -13.32
CA LYS A 320 4.83 24.35 -12.83
C LYS A 320 5.12 24.82 -11.41
N ARG A 321 5.62 26.05 -11.31
CA ARG A 321 6.05 26.66 -10.05
C ARG A 321 4.92 26.69 -9.02
N GLN A 322 5.11 25.97 -7.91
CA GLN A 322 4.17 25.95 -6.80
C GLN A 322 4.39 27.14 -5.85
N LYS A 323 3.34 27.54 -5.14
CA LYS A 323 3.47 28.49 -4.03
C LYS A 323 4.20 27.83 -2.86
N PRO A 324 5.22 28.45 -2.27
CA PRO A 324 5.91 27.89 -1.12
C PRO A 324 4.95 27.74 0.07
N SER A 325 5.16 26.69 0.86
CA SER A 325 4.43 26.43 2.10
C SER A 325 5.34 26.58 3.32
N SER A 326 4.74 26.84 4.48
CA SER A 326 5.41 26.77 5.78
C SER A 326 4.68 25.74 6.64
N PRO A 327 5.28 24.56 6.88
CA PRO A 327 6.62 24.15 6.49
C PRO A 327 6.74 23.85 4.99
N ARG A 328 7.98 23.84 4.49
CA ARG A 328 8.22 23.42 3.11
C ARG A 328 7.83 21.96 2.93
N LEU A 329 7.13 21.67 1.85
CA LEU A 329 6.55 20.35 1.63
C LEU A 329 7.60 19.24 1.47
N ASP A 330 8.73 19.54 0.82
CA ASP A 330 9.86 18.62 0.68
C ASP A 330 10.44 18.21 2.05
N ARG A 331 10.49 19.15 3.00
CA ARG A 331 10.93 18.87 4.37
C ARG A 331 9.90 18.08 5.16
N PHE A 332 8.61 18.37 4.97
CA PHE A 332 7.53 17.61 5.61
C PHE A 332 7.50 16.16 5.14
N LEU A 333 7.80 15.90 3.86
CA LEU A 333 7.84 14.55 3.27
C LEU A 333 9.22 13.89 3.33
N THR A 334 10.11 14.37 4.18
CA THR A 334 11.41 13.72 4.40
C THR A 334 11.26 12.59 5.41
N ARG A 335 11.65 11.35 5.05
CA ARG A 335 11.62 10.20 5.96
C ARG A 335 12.45 10.43 7.22
N ARG A 336 11.98 9.92 8.34
CA ARG A 336 12.74 9.88 9.61
C ARG A 336 14.09 9.17 9.38
N HIS A 337 15.15 9.72 9.96
CA HIS A 337 16.55 9.25 9.80
C HIS A 337 17.18 9.48 8.42
N SER A 338 16.48 10.15 7.50
CA SER A 338 17.09 10.67 6.28
C SER A 338 17.53 12.12 6.45
N VAL A 339 18.60 12.51 5.75
CA VAL A 339 19.05 13.91 5.73
C VAL A 339 18.19 14.66 4.72
N ALA A 340 17.54 15.73 5.16
CA ALA A 340 16.75 16.57 4.27
C ALA A 340 17.63 17.22 3.18
N ALA A 341 17.01 17.70 2.11
CA ALA A 341 17.73 18.31 0.99
C ALA A 341 18.61 19.51 1.40
N ASP A 342 18.29 20.19 2.50
CA ASP A 342 19.04 21.33 3.04
C ASP A 342 20.09 20.94 4.09
N GLY A 343 20.30 19.63 4.32
CA GLY A 343 21.19 19.14 5.37
C GLY A 343 20.58 19.14 6.77
N SER A 344 19.31 19.56 6.91
CA SER A 344 18.63 19.53 8.21
C SER A 344 18.22 18.11 8.61
N THR A 345 18.16 17.89 9.92
CA THR A 345 17.68 16.63 10.49
C THR A 345 16.18 16.47 10.21
N SER A 346 15.79 15.28 9.74
CA SER A 346 14.38 14.90 9.57
C SER A 346 13.61 15.12 10.87
N ARG A 347 12.43 15.74 10.79
CA ARG A 347 11.49 15.89 11.91
C ARG A 347 10.54 14.70 11.94
N SER A 348 10.23 14.22 13.14
CA SER A 348 9.23 13.19 13.38
C SER A 348 7.81 13.77 13.36
N GLY A 349 6.79 12.92 13.24
CA GLY A 349 5.38 13.33 13.15
C GLY A 349 4.92 14.19 14.31
N LYS A 350 5.36 13.84 15.53
CA LYS A 350 5.10 14.59 16.77
C LYS A 350 5.80 15.95 16.84
N ASP A 351 6.87 16.14 16.08
CA ASP A 351 7.58 17.42 16.07
C ASP A 351 6.80 18.47 15.30
N TRP A 352 5.90 18.08 14.40
CA TRP A 352 5.09 18.99 13.60
C TRP A 352 3.86 19.47 14.36
N SER A 353 3.65 20.79 14.40
CA SER A 353 2.43 21.34 14.98
C SER A 353 1.20 20.99 14.13
N TYR A 354 0.01 21.04 14.72
CA TYR A 354 -1.24 20.88 13.97
C TYR A 354 -1.35 21.84 12.77
N ALA A 355 -0.89 23.09 12.95
CA ALA A 355 -0.85 24.08 11.89
C ALA A 355 0.13 23.69 10.77
N ASP A 356 1.30 23.13 11.13
CA ASP A 356 2.28 22.64 10.16
C ASP A 356 1.69 21.50 9.32
N TRP A 357 1.03 20.53 9.97
CA TRP A 357 0.31 19.44 9.30
C TRP A 357 -0.74 19.96 8.33
N LYS A 358 -1.60 20.87 8.78
CA LYS A 358 -2.63 21.47 7.93
C LYS A 358 -2.01 22.17 6.73
N ASN A 359 -1.00 23.01 6.94
CA ASN A 359 -0.34 23.75 5.87
C ASN A 359 0.37 22.83 4.86
N ALA A 360 0.96 21.72 5.32
CA ALA A 360 1.60 20.74 4.46
C ALA A 360 0.59 19.95 3.62
N LEU A 361 -0.52 19.50 4.22
CA LEU A 361 -1.58 18.82 3.49
C LEU A 361 -2.31 19.75 2.50
N ASP A 362 -2.53 21.01 2.86
CA ASP A 362 -3.05 22.03 1.94
C ASP A 362 -2.06 22.30 0.79
N ALA A 363 -0.75 22.24 1.05
CA ALA A 363 0.26 22.34 0.01
C ALA A 363 0.23 21.13 -0.94
N LEU A 364 0.08 19.91 -0.42
CA LEU A 364 -0.13 18.71 -1.24
C LEU A 364 -1.40 18.80 -2.07
N LYS A 365 -2.48 19.32 -1.49
CA LYS A 365 -3.75 19.53 -2.20
C LYS A 365 -3.56 20.46 -3.38
N ARG A 366 -2.82 21.55 -3.21
CA ARG A 366 -2.47 22.45 -4.32
C ARG A 366 -1.67 21.77 -5.40
N VAL A 367 -0.73 20.88 -5.05
CA VAL A 367 -0.02 20.05 -6.05
C VAL A 367 -1.01 19.17 -6.80
N GLY A 368 -1.94 18.53 -6.10
CA GLY A 368 -3.01 17.74 -6.72
C GLY A 368 -3.90 18.57 -7.66
N ASP A 369 -4.34 19.75 -7.22
CA ASP A 369 -5.16 20.66 -8.02
C ASP A 369 -4.38 21.17 -9.25
N ASP A 370 -3.11 21.51 -9.08
CA ASP A 370 -2.29 22.06 -10.15
C ASP A 370 -1.97 21.06 -11.26
N TRP A 371 -1.94 19.77 -10.95
CA TRP A 371 -1.68 18.70 -11.90
C TRP A 371 -2.92 17.88 -12.26
N ASP A 372 -4.10 18.32 -11.82
CA ASP A 372 -5.38 17.61 -11.93
C ASP A 372 -5.32 16.15 -11.44
N GLU A 373 -4.56 15.92 -10.38
CA GLU A 373 -4.33 14.61 -9.82
C GLU A 373 -5.47 14.20 -8.88
N GLY A 374 -6.39 13.38 -9.40
CA GLY A 374 -7.53 12.85 -8.65
C GLY A 374 -7.11 12.08 -7.39
N SER A 375 -6.13 11.18 -7.50
CA SER A 375 -5.67 10.31 -6.41
C SER A 375 -5.22 11.10 -5.18
N ILE A 376 -4.34 12.08 -5.39
CA ILE A 376 -3.84 12.97 -4.33
C ILE A 376 -5.00 13.72 -3.65
N ARG A 377 -5.98 14.22 -4.42
CA ARG A 377 -7.11 14.99 -3.85
C ARG A 377 -8.04 14.12 -3.01
N GLU A 378 -8.37 12.93 -3.50
CA GLU A 378 -9.22 11.97 -2.81
C GLU A 378 -8.57 11.51 -1.49
N ASP A 379 -7.30 11.11 -1.53
CA ASP A 379 -6.60 10.61 -0.34
C ASP A 379 -6.38 11.69 0.73
N LEU A 380 -6.15 12.94 0.32
CA LEU A 380 -6.03 14.06 1.27
C LEU A 380 -7.35 14.38 1.96
N HIS A 381 -8.49 14.19 1.28
CA HIS A 381 -9.80 14.40 1.87
C HIS A 381 -10.04 13.43 3.04
N GLU A 382 -9.70 12.16 2.85
CA GLU A 382 -9.87 11.13 3.88
C GLU A 382 -8.83 11.23 4.99
N LEU A 383 -7.58 11.53 4.64
CA LEU A 383 -6.53 11.75 5.62
C LEU A 383 -6.86 12.90 6.59
N ALA A 384 -7.65 13.88 6.14
CA ALA A 384 -8.09 14.98 7.02
C ALA A 384 -8.85 14.44 8.25
N CYS A 385 -9.71 13.43 8.08
CA CYS A 385 -10.45 12.81 9.18
C CYS A 385 -9.49 12.15 10.19
N HIS A 386 -8.46 11.45 9.72
CA HIS A 386 -7.45 10.82 10.57
C HIS A 386 -6.60 11.82 11.34
N ARG A 387 -6.20 12.92 10.68
CA ARG A 387 -5.50 14.01 11.36
C ARG A 387 -6.33 14.56 12.50
N GLU A 388 -7.61 14.88 12.26
CA GLU A 388 -8.49 15.39 13.32
C GLU A 388 -8.66 14.38 14.46
N ALA A 389 -8.77 13.08 14.16
CA ALA A 389 -8.88 12.05 15.18
C ALA A 389 -7.63 12.00 16.08
N VAL A 390 -6.42 11.93 15.51
CA VAL A 390 -5.19 11.81 16.31
C VAL A 390 -4.89 13.07 17.12
N PHE A 391 -5.09 14.26 16.54
CA PHE A 391 -4.90 15.52 17.25
C PHE A 391 -6.03 15.86 18.22
N GLY A 392 -7.25 15.37 17.96
CA GLY A 392 -8.42 15.52 18.83
C GLY A 392 -8.22 14.81 20.17
N ILE A 393 -7.56 13.65 20.16
CA ILE A 393 -7.16 12.91 21.38
C ILE A 393 -6.19 13.73 22.24
N THR A 394 -5.44 14.67 21.67
CA THR A 394 -4.46 15.51 22.42
C THR A 394 -5.10 16.73 23.11
N ARG A 395 -6.39 17.02 22.86
CA ARG A 395 -7.08 18.22 23.37
C ARG A 395 -7.99 17.95 24.58
N VAL A 396 -8.07 16.71 25.03
CA VAL A 396 -8.71 16.31 26.30
C VAL A 396 -7.60 16.10 27.32
#